data_AF-A0A183N9J4-F1
#
_entry.id   AF-A0A183N9J4-F1
#
_cell.length_a   1.000
_cell.length_b   1.000
_cell.length_c   1.000
_cell.angle_alpha   90.00
_cell.angle_beta   90.00
_cell.angle_gamma   90.00
#
_symmetry.space_group_name_H-M   'P 1'
#
loop_
_entity.id
_entity.type
_entity.pdbx_description
1 polymer ?
#
loop_
_entity_poly.entity_id
_entity_poly.type
_entity_poly.pdbx_seq_one_letter_code
_entity_poly.pdbx_strand_id
1 'polypeptide(L)' 'MMYPRTMNWHQVVPKMSFRGRDLLQQLVVCNPSDRISADQALKHSYFESIL' A
#
# COMPACT_ATOMS: atom_id res chain seq x y z
N MET A 1 3.34 21.42 2.27
CA MET A 1 2.92 20.53 1.17
C MET A 1 1.50 20.05 1.45
N MET A 2 0.57 20.26 0.52
CA MET A 2 -0.78 19.68 0.60
C MET A 2 -0.69 18.23 0.13
N TYR A 3 -0.77 17.27 1.05
CA TYR A 3 -1.00 15.88 0.67
C TYR A 3 -2.43 15.76 0.16
N PRO A 4 -2.66 15.19 -1.03
CA PRO A 4 -4.01 15.06 -1.56
C PRO A 4 -4.85 14.25 -0.57
N ARG A 5 -5.98 14.82 -0.15
CA ARG A 5 -6.91 14.22 0.83
C ARG A 5 -7.44 12.85 0.37
N THR A 6 -7.41 12.61 -0.95
CA THR A 6 -7.76 11.35 -1.61
C THR A 6 -6.72 11.07 -2.71
N MET A 7 -5.92 10.02 -2.53
CA MET A 7 -4.91 9.62 -3.53
C MET A 7 -5.47 8.49 -4.41
N ASN A 8 -5.66 8.77 -5.70
CA ASN A 8 -6.09 7.74 -6.63
C ASN A 8 -4.90 6.88 -7.10
N TRP A 9 -4.62 5.82 -6.36
CA TRP A 9 -3.51 4.92 -6.65
C TRP A 9 -3.57 4.25 -8.02
N HIS A 10 -4.74 4.15 -8.66
CA HIS A 10 -4.84 3.64 -10.03
C HIS A 10 -4.16 4.57 -11.04
N GLN A 11 -4.17 5.88 -10.80
CA GLN A 11 -3.52 6.86 -11.68
C GLN A 11 -2.01 6.97 -11.39
N VAL A 12 -1.61 6.82 -10.13
CA VAL A 12 -0.21 6.93 -9.71
C VAL A 12 0.59 5.68 -10.05
N VAL A 13 0.01 4.49 -9.86
CA VAL A 13 0.65 3.19 -10.13
C VAL A 13 -0.25 2.31 -11.03
N PRO A 14 -0.43 2.68 -12.31
CA PRO A 14 -1.40 2.02 -13.20
C PRO A 14 -1.07 0.55 -13.49
N LYS A 15 0.21 0.18 -13.45
CA LYS A 15 0.68 -1.19 -13.73
C LYS A 15 0.62 -2.12 -12.51
N MET A 16 0.32 -1.60 -11.33
CA MET A 16 0.27 -2.39 -10.10
C MET A 16 -1.04 -3.20 -10.04
N SER A 17 -1.04 -4.35 -9.39
CA SER A 17 -2.27 -5.11 -9.13
C SER A 17 -3.12 -4.41 -8.06
N PHE A 18 -4.40 -4.81 -7.95
CA PHE A 18 -5.27 -4.34 -6.87
C PHE A 18 -4.64 -4.63 -5.49
N ARG A 19 -4.18 -5.88 -5.26
CA ARG A 19 -3.53 -6.29 -4.01
C ARG A 19 -2.24 -5.50 -3.72
N GLY A 20 -1.49 -5.14 -4.76
CA GLY A 20 -0.29 -4.32 -4.60
C GLY A 20 -0.62 -2.89 -4.17
N ARG A 21 -1.66 -2.30 -4.75
CA ARG A 21 -2.15 -0.97 -4.33
C ARG A 21 -2.69 -0.97 -2.91
N ASP A 22 -3.35 -2.05 -2.51
CA ASP A 22 -3.85 -2.24 -1.15
C ASP A 22 -2.71 -2.27 -0.12
N LEU A 23 -1.67 -3.08 -0.37
CA LEU A 23 -0.47 -3.09 0.47
C LEU A 23 0.23 -1.71 0.50
N LEU A 24 0.35 -1.07 -0.65
CA LEU A 24 1.00 0.24 -0.79
C LEU A 24 0.29 1.32 0.04
N GLN A 25 -1.05 1.28 0.12
CA GLN A 25 -1.84 2.21 0.94
C GLN A 25 -1.53 2.08 2.44
N GLN A 26 -1.21 0.88 2.92
CA GLN A 26 -0.89 0.63 4.32
C GLN A 26 0.58 0.97 4.66
N LEU A 27 1.47 0.98 3.66
CA LEU A 27 2.88 1.37 3.80
C LEU A 27 3.09 2.89 3.72
N VAL A 28 2.39 3.56 2.80
CA VAL A 28 2.56 4.99 2.50
C VAL A 28 1.49 5.81 3.21
N VAL A 29 1.60 5.86 4.54
CA VAL A 29 0.75 6.66 5.43
C VAL A 29 1.53 7.82 6.06
N CYS A 30 0.82 8.90 6.39
CA CYS A 30 1.41 10.09 7.02
C CYS A 30 1.75 9.86 8.50
N ASN A 31 0.86 9.19 9.23
CA ASN A 31 1.07 8.85 10.63
C ASN A 31 1.90 7.55 10.71
N PRO A 32 3.12 7.58 11.28
CA PRO A 32 3.97 6.39 11.36
C PRO A 32 3.35 5.27 12.22
N SER A 33 2.50 5.61 13.20
CA SER A 33 1.84 4.61 14.05
C SER A 33 0.77 3.80 13.31
N ASP A 34 0.24 4.31 12.20
CA ASP A 34 -0.76 3.61 11.37
C ASP A 34 -0.09 2.74 10.28
N ARG A 35 1.24 2.81 10.16
CA ARG A 35 1.98 2.09 9.13
C ARG A 35 2.06 0.61 9.48
N ILE A 36 1.73 -0.25 8.52
CA ILE A 36 1.89 -1.69 8.67
C ILE A 36 3.36 -2.06 8.97
N SER A 37 3.57 -3.03 9.85
CA SER A 37 4.91 -3.56 10.15
C SER A 37 5.44 -4.47 9.02
N ALA A 38 6.75 -4.71 8.98
CA ALA A 38 7.36 -5.59 7.99
C ALA A 38 6.83 -7.04 8.06
N ASP A 39 6.65 -7.58 9.28
CA ASP A 39 6.08 -8.92 9.49
C ASP A 39 4.67 -9.02 8.91
N GLN A 40 3.79 -8.06 9.26
CA GLN A 40 2.43 -8.03 8.74
C GLN A 40 2.39 -7.85 7.21
N ALA A 41 3.29 -7.03 6.65
CA ALA A 41 3.36 -6.80 5.21
C ALA A 41 3.74 -8.08 4.44
N LEU A 42 4.68 -8.88 4.96
CA LEU A 42 5.07 -10.15 4.34
C LEU A 42 3.94 -11.19 4.34
N LYS A 43 3.00 -11.10 5.30
CA LYS A 43 1.79 -11.94 5.37
C LYS A 43 0.64 -11.43 4.50
N HIS A 44 0.81 -10.31 3.81
CA HIS A 44 -0.25 -9.71 2.99
C HIS A 44 -0.58 -10.56 1.76
N SER A 45 -1.85 -10.58 1.35
CA SER A 45 -2.35 -11.33 0.18
C SER A 45 -1.66 -10.98 -1.15
N TYR A 46 -0.94 -9.85 -1.19
CA TYR A 46 -0.10 -9.47 -2.32
C TYR A 46 1.01 -10.51 -2.59
N PHE A 47 1.54 -11.15 -1.56
CA PHE A 47 2.62 -12.14 -1.66
C PHE A 47 2.14 -13.59 -1.78
N GLU A 48 0.83 -13.87 -1.68
CA GLU A 48 0.26 -15.23 -1.81
C GLU A 48 0.55 -15.91 -3.16
N SER A 49 0.82 -15.15 -4.22
CA SER A 49 1.16 -15.72 -5.53
C SER A 49 2.67 -15.85 -5.77
N ILE A 50 3.49 -15.40 -4.81
CA ILE A 50 4.95 -15.41 -4.87
C ILE A 50 5.52 -16.47 -3.91
N LEU A 51 4.82 -16.70 -2.80
CA LEU A 51 5.08 -17.74 -1.79
C LEU A 51 4.26 -19.00 -2.10
#